data_AF-A0A2X1PK35-F1
#
_entry.id   AF-A0A2X1PK35-F1
#
_cell.length_a   1.000
_cell.length_b   1.000
_cell.length_c   1.000
_cell.angle_alpha   90.00
_cell.angle_beta   90.00
_cell.angle_gamma   90.00
#
_symmetry.space_group_name_H-M   'P 1'
#
loop_
_entity.id
_entity.type
_entity.pdbx_description
1 polymer ?
#
loop_
_entity_poly.entity_id
_entity_poly.type
_entity_poly.pdbx_seq_one_letter_code
_entity_poly.pdbx_strand_id
1 'polypeptide(L)' 'MGTVTEMMETGSNDVLVVKANTKDAFGKQERLIPFLYEQVVKRVDLTTKTIEVDWDAGF' A
#
# COMPACT_ATOMS: atom_id res chain seq x y z
N MET A 1 -5.66 7.11 1.95
CA MET A 1 -4.67 6.43 1.08
C MET A 1 -3.53 7.39 0.74
N GLY A 2 -2.34 6.86 0.54
CA GLY A 2 -1.07 7.60 0.52
C GLY A 2 -0.16 7.24 -0.65
N THR A 3 1.14 7.47 -0.50
CA THR A 3 2.14 7.21 -1.55
C THR A 3 3.02 6.04 -1.14
N VAL A 4 3.23 5.09 -2.06
CA VAL A 4 4.23 4.02 -1.87
C VAL A 4 5.61 4.66 -1.83
N THR A 5 6.32 4.50 -0.72
CA THR A 5 7.69 5.00 -0.55
C THR A 5 8.73 3.91 -0.74
N GLU A 6 8.38 2.68 -0.42
CA GLU A 6 9.30 1.54 -0.47
C GLU A 6 8.56 0.22 -0.67
N MET A 7 9.27 -0.79 -1.13
CA MET A 7 8.82 -2.18 -1.18
C MET A 7 9.84 -3.04 -0.45
N MET A 8 9.39 -3.76 0.57
CA MET A 8 10.21 -4.61 1.42
C MET A 8 9.94 -6.06 1.06
N GLU A 9 10.98 -6.79 0.65
CA GLU A 9 10.89 -8.24 0.52
C GLU A 9 10.88 -8.86 1.92
N THR A 10 9.77 -9.51 2.29
CA THR A 10 9.77 -10.43 3.42
C THR A 10 9.94 -11.82 2.83
N GLY A 11 10.65 -12.74 3.49
CA GLY A 11 10.94 -14.09 2.96
C GLY A 11 9.71 -14.96 2.63
N SER A 12 8.51 -14.42 2.68
CA SER A 12 7.26 -15.03 2.21
C SER A 12 6.52 -14.16 1.18
N ASN A 13 6.44 -12.84 1.35
CA ASN A 13 5.79 -11.94 0.40
C ASN A 13 6.45 -10.55 0.40
N ASP A 14 6.35 -9.84 -0.72
CA ASP A 14 6.71 -8.44 -0.74
C ASP A 14 5.66 -7.58 -0.03
N VAL A 15 6.10 -6.49 0.59
CA VAL A 15 5.27 -5.57 1.35
C VAL A 15 5.51 -4.15 0.85
N LEU A 16 4.44 -3.48 0.44
CA LEU A 16 4.47 -2.06 0.10
C LEU A 16 4.42 -1.22 1.39
N VAL A 17 5.38 -0.32 1.52
CA VAL A 17 5.39 0.72 2.54
C VAL A 17 4.69 1.95 1.98
N VAL A 18 3.52 2.27 2.50
CA VAL A 18 2.70 3.39 2.05
C VAL A 18 2.71 4.47 3.12
N LYS A 19 3.30 5.61 2.80
CA LYS A 19 3.23 6.79 3.67
C LYS A 19 1.86 7.43 3.53
N ALA A 20 1.11 7.48 4.62
CA ALA A 20 -0.18 8.15 4.66
C ALA A 20 0.00 9.66 4.44
N ASN A 21 -0.92 10.28 3.70
CA ASN A 21 -0.91 11.73 3.55
C ASN A 21 -1.15 12.40 4.92
N THR A 22 -0.53 13.55 5.16
CA THR A 22 -0.60 14.32 6.43
C THR A 22 -2.00 14.78 6.85
N LYS A 23 -3.03 14.52 6.04
CA LYS A 23 -4.45 14.73 6.34
C LYS A 23 -5.18 13.43 6.73
N ASP A 24 -4.49 12.30 6.87
CA ASP A 24 -5.10 11.04 7.28
C ASP A 24 -5.52 11.15 8.76
N ALA A 25 -6.82 10.98 9.01
CA ALA A 25 -7.45 11.24 10.31
C ALA A 25 -6.99 10.27 11.42
N PHE A 26 -6.22 9.24 11.06
CA PHE A 26 -5.83 8.15 11.94
C PHE A 26 -4.41 8.27 12.52
N GLY A 27 -3.64 9.31 12.16
CA GLY A 27 -2.30 9.57 12.73
C GLY A 27 -1.22 8.51 12.45
N LYS A 28 -1.55 7.40 11.77
CA LYS A 28 -0.57 6.40 11.33
C LYS A 28 0.25 6.97 10.17
N GLN A 29 1.55 7.15 10.39
CA GLN A 29 2.46 7.73 9.39
C GLN A 29 2.69 6.78 8.22
N GLU A 30 2.68 5.47 8.48
CA GLU A 30 3.08 4.44 7.52
C GLU A 30 2.14 3.24 7.60
N ARG A 31 1.84 2.64 6.45
CA ARG A 31 0.99 1.46 6.31
C ARG A 31 1.77 0.40 5.54
N LEU A 32 1.75 -0.81 6.04
CA LEU A 32 2.38 -1.97 5.42
C LEU A 32 1.30 -2.78 4.71
N ILE A 33 1.34 -2.80 3.38
CA ILE A 33 0.33 -3.47 2.55
C ILE A 33 1.02 -4.64 1.83
N PRO A 34 0.67 -5.90 2.12
CA PRO A 34 1.29 -7.03 1.44
C PRO A 34 0.92 -7.03 -0.05
N PHE A 35 1.92 -7.26 -0.91
CA PHE A 35 1.77 -7.29 -2.35
C PHE A 35 1.21 -8.64 -2.81
N LEU A 36 -0.05 -8.89 -2.49
CA LEU A 36 -0.76 -10.11 -2.89
C LEU A 36 -1.68 -9.77 -4.07
N TYR A 37 -1.30 -10.21 -5.27
CA TYR A 37 -2.08 -9.99 -6.48
C TYR A 37 -3.45 -10.68 -6.36
N GLU A 38 -4.50 -10.03 -6.89
CA GLU A 38 -5.93 -10.42 -6.84
C GLU A 38 -6.56 -10.44 -5.43
N GLN A 39 -5.79 -10.65 -4.37
CA GLN A 39 -6.28 -10.63 -2.99
C GLN A 39 -6.32 -9.20 -2.45
N VAL A 40 -5.16 -8.55 -2.40
CA VAL A 40 -4.99 -7.20 -1.84
C VAL A 40 -4.79 -6.19 -2.96
N VAL A 41 -3.90 -6.48 -3.90
CA VAL A 41 -3.65 -5.63 -5.07
C VAL A 41 -4.62 -6.01 -6.18
N LYS A 42 -5.56 -5.12 -6.49
CA LYS A 42 -6.59 -5.33 -7.51
C LYS A 42 -6.11 -4.91 -8.90
N ARG A 43 -5.34 -3.83 -8.98
CA ARG A 43 -4.83 -3.31 -10.26
C ARG A 43 -3.52 -2.55 -10.06
N VAL A 44 -2.62 -2.69 -11.02
CA VAL A 44 -1.42 -1.86 -11.16
C VAL A 44 -1.47 -1.18 -12.52
N ASP A 45 -1.51 0.15 -12.51
CA ASP A 45 -1.44 0.97 -13.71
C ASP A 45 -0.11 1.71 -13.74
N LEU A 46 0.80 1.26 -14.61
CA LEU A 46 2.12 1.86 -14.75
C LEU A 46 2.08 3.18 -15.52
N THR A 47 1.06 3.41 -16.35
CA THR A 47 0.90 4.64 -17.12
C THR A 47 0.50 5.79 -16.20
N THR A 48 -0.47 5.55 -15.30
CA THR A 48 -0.91 6.54 -14.31
C THR A 48 -0.13 6.45 -12.99
N LYS A 49 0.80 5.49 -12.87
CA LYS A 49 1.56 5.18 -11.64
C LYS A 49 0.64 4.99 -10.42
N THR A 50 -0.45 4.28 -10.62
CA THR A 50 -1.49 4.06 -9.61
C THR A 50 -1.60 2.58 -9.28
N ILE A 51 -1.68 2.27 -7.99
CA ILE A 51 -1.93 0.92 -7.50
C ILE A 51 -3.26 0.95 -6.76
N GLU A 52 -4.21 0.16 -7.25
CA GLU A 52 -5.51 -0.02 -6.62
C GLU A 52 -5.41 -1.22 -5.68
N VAL A 53 -5.69 -0.98 -4.40
CA VAL A 53 -5.68 -2.01 -3.37
C VAL A 53 -7.00 -2.00 -2.62
N ASP A 54 -7.44 -3.20 -2.27
CA ASP A 54 -8.56 -3.42 -1.36
C ASP A 54 -7.95 -3.71 0.03
N TRP A 55 -7.80 -2.66 0.82
CA TRP A 55 -7.14 -2.71 2.12
C TRP A 55 -7.82 -1.81 3.14
N ASP A 56 -8.08 -2.34 4.33
CA ASP A 56 -8.76 -1.61 5.40
C ASP A 56 -7.86 -0.51 5.97
N ALA A 57 -8.38 0.72 6.01
CA ALA A 57 -7.70 1.88 6.55
C ALA A 57 -7.51 1.85 8.09
N GLY A 58 -8.10 0.87 8.79
CA GLY A 58 -7.93 0.67 10.23
C GLY A 58 -6.67 -0.11 10.63
N PHE A 59 -6.11 -0.92 9.73
CA PHE A 59 -4.94 -1.77 10.01
C PHE A 59 -3.60 -1.03 9.90
#